data_AF-N9DC12-F1
#
_entry.id   AF-N9DC12-F1
#
_cell.length_a   1.000
_cell.length_b   1.000
_cell.length_c   1.000
_cell.angle_alpha   90.00
_cell.angle_beta   90.00
_cell.angle_gamma   90.00
#
_symmetry.space_group_name_H-M   'P 1'
#
loop_
_entity.id
_entity.type
_entity.pdbx_description
1 polymer ?
#
loop_
_entity_poly.entity_id
_entity_poly.type
_entity_poly.pdbx_seq_one_letter_code
_entity_poly.pdbx_strand_id
1 'polypeptide(L)'
;MGFDQQHLNWLITFLFDTDPSAIEEEQYLLAHYYLDKLDVVENYQLSSMVMSRLPYRAKLFFFGESYIGRQQMIREVIDVRGNYHIH
;
A
#
# COMPACT_ATOMS: atom_id res chain seq x y z
N MET A 1 12.12 14.57 -10.16
CA MET A 1 10.72 14.94 -9.95
C MET A 1 10.23 14.06 -8.83
N GLY A 2 9.81 14.66 -7.71
CA GLY A 2 9.44 13.92 -6.50
C GLY A 2 8.23 13.01 -6.73
N PHE A 3 8.06 12.03 -5.86
CA PHE A 3 6.87 11.19 -5.88
C PHE A 3 5.68 12.06 -5.48
N ASP A 4 4.82 12.39 -6.45
CA ASP A 4 3.73 13.34 -6.19
C ASP A 4 2.53 12.69 -5.48
N GLN A 5 1.63 13.54 -4.99
CA GLN A 5 0.39 13.15 -4.34
C GLN A 5 -0.50 12.24 -5.21
N GLN A 6 -0.37 12.28 -6.54
CA GLN A 6 -1.18 11.43 -7.43
C GLN A 6 -0.79 9.96 -7.29
N HIS A 7 0.50 9.67 -7.15
CA HIS A 7 0.99 8.32 -6.95
C HIS A 7 0.54 7.74 -5.58
N LEU A 8 0.56 8.55 -4.52
CA LEU A 8 0.04 8.15 -3.21
C LEU A 8 -1.47 7.88 -3.26
N ASN A 9 -2.22 8.74 -3.94
CA ASN A 9 -3.66 8.53 -4.15
C ASN A 9 -3.91 7.25 -4.97
N TRP A 10 -3.09 6.98 -5.98
CA TRP A 10 -3.18 5.77 -6.78
C TRP A 10 -2.94 4.51 -5.93
N LEU A 11 -1.89 4.48 -5.10
CA LEU A 11 -1.62 3.35 -4.18
C LEU A 11 -2.80 3.13 -3.24
N ILE A 12 -3.38 4.22 -2.75
CA ILE A 12 -4.52 4.17 -1.83
C ILE A 12 -5.79 3.64 -2.51
N THR A 13 -6.05 4.02 -3.77
CA THR A 13 -7.11 3.41 -4.59
C THR A 13 -6.84 1.93 -4.83
N PHE A 14 -5.62 1.55 -5.21
CA PHE A 14 -5.22 0.17 -5.42
C PHE A 14 -5.46 -0.71 -4.18
N LEU A 15 -5.09 -0.20 -3.00
CA LEU A 15 -5.18 -0.93 -1.72
C LEU A 15 -6.63 -1.13 -1.23
N PHE A 16 -7.53 -0.18 -1.48
CA PHE A 16 -8.85 -0.16 -0.84
C PHE A 16 -10.03 -0.25 -1.81
N ASP A 17 -9.88 0.29 -3.02
CA ASP A 17 -11.01 0.58 -3.91
C ASP A 17 -11.00 -0.28 -5.19
N THR A 18 -9.83 -0.83 -5.58
CA THR A 18 -9.71 -1.74 -6.74
C THR A 18 -10.16 -3.15 -6.38
N ASP A 19 -11.06 -3.75 -7.15
CA ASP A 19 -11.43 -5.17 -6.97
C ASP A 19 -10.20 -6.07 -7.21
N PRO A 20 -9.80 -6.94 -6.25
CA PRO A 20 -8.67 -7.85 -6.42
C PRO A 20 -8.75 -8.73 -7.68
N SER A 21 -9.95 -9.10 -8.13
CA SER A 21 -10.14 -9.90 -9.34
C SER A 21 -9.88 -9.12 -10.64
N ALA A 22 -9.84 -7.79 -10.56
CA ALA A 22 -9.57 -6.88 -11.67
C ALA A 22 -8.12 -6.36 -11.67
N ILE A 23 -7.26 -6.81 -10.75
CA ILE A 23 -5.87 -6.38 -10.69
C ILE A 23 -5.06 -7.11 -11.76
N GLU A 24 -4.54 -6.34 -12.71
CA GLU A 24 -3.63 -6.82 -13.75
C GLU A 24 -2.18 -6.86 -13.26
N GLU A 25 -1.33 -7.68 -13.91
CA GLU A 25 0.10 -7.83 -13.58
C GLU A 25 0.82 -6.47 -13.56
N GLU A 26 0.53 -5.62 -14.56
CA GLU A 26 1.13 -4.28 -14.66
C GLU A 26 0.80 -3.42 -13.44
N GLN A 27 -0.43 -3.50 -12.92
CA GLN A 27 -0.84 -2.74 -11.74
C GLN A 27 -0.16 -3.28 -10.48
N TYR A 28 -0.05 -4.60 -10.35
CA TYR A 28 0.71 -5.23 -9.26
C TYR A 28 2.17 -4.77 -9.25
N LEU A 29 2.87 -4.87 -10.39
CA LEU A 29 4.26 -4.44 -10.53
C LEU A 29 4.41 -2.93 -10.27
N LEU A 30 3.45 -2.13 -10.73
CA LEU A 30 3.44 -0.69 -10.51
C LEU A 30 3.28 -0.35 -9.02
N ALA A 31 2.44 -1.09 -8.28
CA ALA A 31 2.26 -0.89 -6.85
C ALA A 31 3.57 -1.14 -6.07
N HIS A 32 4.31 -2.19 -6.41
CA HIS A 32 5.64 -2.43 -5.82
C HIS A 32 6.63 -1.34 -6.18
N TYR A 33 6.71 -0.98 -7.47
CA TYR A 33 7.59 0.08 -7.94
C TYR A 33 7.34 1.39 -7.18
N TYR A 34 6.07 1.76 -7.01
CA TYR A 34 5.66 2.93 -6.26
C TYR A 34 6.04 2.85 -4.78
N LEU A 35 5.77 1.73 -4.13
CA LEU A 35 6.15 1.53 -2.72
C LEU A 35 7.67 1.62 -2.51
N ASP A 36 8.46 1.09 -3.44
CA ASP A 36 9.94 1.10 -3.39
C ASP A 36 10.56 2.48 -3.69
N LYS A 37 9.80 3.40 -4.28
CA LYS A 37 10.26 4.77 -4.60
C LYS A 37 9.93 5.81 -3.55
N LEU A 38 9.09 5.47 -2.57
CA LEU A 38 8.71 6.39 -1.50
C LEU A 38 9.93 6.73 -0.63
N ASP A 39 10.17 8.02 -0.46
CA ASP A 39 11.05 8.54 0.57
C ASP A 39 10.38 8.46 1.96
N VAL A 40 11.10 8.89 2.98
CA VAL A 40 10.63 8.81 4.37
C VAL A 40 9.34 9.60 4.59
N VAL A 41 9.23 10.80 4.01
CA VAL A 41 8.07 11.68 4.19
C VAL A 41 6.84 11.07 3.51
N GLU A 42 7.02 10.59 2.28
CA GLU A 42 5.97 9.98 1.47
C GLU A 42 5.46 8.67 2.11
N ASN A 43 6.35 7.89 2.74
CA ASN A 43 5.96 6.71 3.52
C ASN A 43 5.08 7.06 4.74
N TYR A 44 5.39 8.14 5.45
CA TYR A 44 4.53 8.61 6.55
C TYR A 44 3.17 9.11 6.04
N GLN A 45 3.15 9.79 4.90
CA GLN A 45 1.90 10.22 4.26
C GLN A 45 1.04 9.02 3.86
N LEU A 46 1.63 8.02 3.18
CA LEU A 46 0.94 6.78 2.82
C LEU A 46 0.40 6.08 4.08
N SER A 47 1.22 5.94 5.12
CA SER A 47 0.82 5.31 6.38
C SER A 47 -0.38 6.01 7.02
N SER A 48 -0.40 7.35 7.02
CA SER A 48 -1.51 8.15 7.52
C SER A 48 -2.79 7.94 6.70
N MET A 49 -2.66 7.91 5.37
CA MET A 49 -3.78 7.66 4.45
C MET A 49 -4.35 6.23 4.65
N VAL A 50 -3.49 5.23 4.80
CA VAL A 50 -3.89 3.84 5.13
C VAL A 50 -4.63 3.82 6.48
N MET A 51 -4.05 4.42 7.52
CA MET A 51 -4.69 4.52 8.84
C MET A 51 -6.07 5.17 8.79
N SER A 52 -6.28 6.16 7.91
CA SER A 52 -7.59 6.82 7.77
C SER A 52 -8.68 5.84 7.30
N ARG A 53 -8.33 4.91 6.41
CA ARG A 53 -9.27 3.99 5.72
C ARG A 53 -9.46 2.64 6.41
N LEU A 54 -8.50 2.18 7.21
CA LEU A 54 -8.59 0.89 7.90
C LEU A 54 -9.81 0.81 8.85
N PRO A 55 -10.39 -0.38 9.09
CA PRO A 55 -11.34 -0.57 10.18
C PRO A 55 -10.63 -0.51 11.55
N TYR A 56 -11.36 -0.18 12.63
CA TYR A 56 -10.79 0.09 13.95
C TYR A 56 -9.80 -0.99 14.44
N ARG A 57 -10.14 -2.27 14.33
CA ARG A 57 -9.26 -3.36 14.76
C ARG A 57 -7.96 -3.41 13.97
N ALA A 58 -8.02 -3.27 12.64
CA ALA A 58 -6.83 -3.26 11.79
C ALA A 58 -5.94 -2.02 12.05
N LYS A 59 -6.54 -0.87 12.38
CA LYS A 59 -5.78 0.32 12.79
C LYS A 59 -4.91 0.06 14.02
N LEU A 60 -5.39 -0.71 15.00
CA LEU A 60 -4.63 -1.00 16.21
C LEU A 60 -3.37 -1.81 15.90
N PHE A 61 -3.48 -2.83 15.05
CA PHE A 61 -2.32 -3.62 14.61
C PHE A 61 -1.35 -2.75 13.80
N PHE A 62 -1.86 -2.03 12.81
CA PHE A 62 -1.02 -1.18 11.96
C PHE A 62 -0.30 -0.05 12.74
N PHE A 63 -0.99 0.56 13.71
CA PHE A 63 -0.40 1.60 14.56
C PHE A 63 0.69 1.03 15.48
N GLY A 64 0.50 -0.19 15.99
CA GLY A 64 1.46 -0.86 16.85
C GLY A 64 2.78 -1.24 16.17
N GLU A 65 2.81 -1.26 14.83
CA GLU A 65 4.01 -1.59 14.08
C GLU A 65 5.06 -0.48 14.07
N SER A 66 6.32 -0.93 13.90
CA SER A 66 7.44 -0.04 13.59
C SER A 66 7.29 0.59 12.21
N TYR A 67 8.10 1.61 11.91
CA TYR A 67 8.12 2.21 10.56
C TYR A 67 8.32 1.15 9.46
N ILE A 68 9.30 0.26 9.62
CA ILE A 68 9.56 -0.82 8.66
C ILE A 68 8.42 -1.85 8.66
N GLY A 69 7.86 -2.18 9.83
CA GLY A 69 6.74 -3.12 9.94
C GLY A 69 5.50 -2.65 9.18
N ARG A 70 5.20 -1.34 9.23
CA ARG A 70 4.09 -0.75 8.46
C ARG A 70 4.31 -0.85 6.96
N GLN A 71 5.53 -0.63 6.49
CA GLN A 71 5.89 -0.78 5.08
C GLN A 71 5.74 -2.24 4.62
N GLN A 72 6.20 -3.18 5.44
CA GLN A 72 6.08 -4.62 5.17
C GLN A 72 4.61 -5.05 5.13
N MET A 73 3.79 -4.64 6.10
CA MET A 73 2.35 -4.94 6.07
C MET A 73 1.67 -4.41 4.80
N ILE A 74 1.98 -3.18 4.36
CA ILE A 74 1.43 -2.64 3.11
C ILE A 74 1.87 -3.50 1.91
N ARG A 75 3.15 -3.90 1.87
CA ARG A 75 3.68 -4.76 0.80
C ARG A 75 2.97 -6.11 0.77
N GLU A 76 2.80 -6.76 1.92
CA GLU A 76 2.08 -8.04 2.02
C GLU A 76 0.63 -7.93 1.54
N VAL A 77 -0.04 -6.81 1.82
CA VAL A 77 -1.40 -6.57 1.30
C VAL A 77 -1.38 -6.45 -0.24
N ILE A 78 -0.37 -5.81 -0.83
CA ILE A 78 -0.21 -5.77 -2.29
C ILE A 78 -0.03 -7.19 -2.84
N ASP A 79 0.84 -8.00 -2.23
CA ASP A 79 1.11 -9.39 -2.64
C ASP A 79 -0.17 -10.25 -2.63
N VAL A 80 -0.94 -10.16 -1.54
CA VAL A 80 -2.19 -10.91 -1.39
C VAL A 80 -3.25 -10.45 -2.40
N ARG A 81 -3.31 -9.15 -2.71
CA ARG A 81 -4.28 -8.61 -3.68
C ARG A 81 -3.92 -8.93 -5.12
N GLY A 82 -2.63 -8.97 -5.46
CA GLY A 82 -2.15 -9.25 -6.81
C GLY A 82 -2.32 -10.71 -7.22
N ASN A 83 -2.56 -11.65 -6.30
CA ASN A 83 -2.65 -13.10 -6.58
C ASN A 83 -1.42 -13.71 -7.29
N TYR A 84 -0.26 -13.03 -7.35
CA TYR A 84 0.92 -13.52 -8.08
C TYR A 84 1.80 -14.54 -7.32
N HIS A 85 1.38 -14.99 -6.14
CA HIS A 85 2.09 -15.99 -5.33
C HIS A 85 1.18 -17.05 -4.68
N ILE A 86 0.27 -17.64 -5.47
CA ILE A 86 -0.37 -18.93 -5.12
C ILE A 86 -0.20 -19.92 -6.27
N HIS A 87 1.04 -20.31 -6.57
CA HIS A 87 1.39 -21.57 -7.24
C HIS A 87 2.70 -22.12 -6.66
#